data_AF-A0A7V2UW39-F1
#
_entry.id   AF-A0A7V2UW39-F1
#
_cell.length_a   1.000
_cell.length_b   1.000
_cell.length_c   1.000
_cell.angle_alpha   90.00
_cell.angle_beta   90.00
_cell.angle_gamma   90.00
#
_symmetry.space_group_name_H-M   'P 1'
#
loop_
_entity.id
_entity.type
_entity.pdbx_description
1 polymer ?
#
loop_
_entity_poly.entity_id
_entity_poly.type
_entity_poly.pdbx_seq_one_letter_code
_entity_poly.pdbx_strand_id
1 'polypeptide(L)'
;MAFTLLEKNILKSKGLTEALLKKLERAGVKSRDDFKTVGDAASLAQLVPGLGAESAASIMAWATGLSSGPVGGPVVVESADAVYCVHCKTRQPKDYTSGDLCVSCGKQAEPILSCYWCSRSGPGRFCRSCGAEFVATAELDLAVHLKREGLPKDEIPKKLKAMSAAEKDALWGRIRKSRG
;
A
#
# COMPACT_ATOMS: atom_id res chain seq x y z
N MET A 1 23.10 10.82 35.13
CA MET A 1 23.21 12.12 34.45
C MET A 1 21.89 12.84 34.63
N ALA A 2 21.90 14.15 34.93
CA ALA A 2 20.68 14.92 35.20
C ALA A 2 20.20 15.64 33.93
N PHE A 3 18.92 15.97 33.86
CA PHE A 3 18.35 16.74 32.74
C PHE A 3 19.15 18.00 32.47
N THR A 4 19.50 18.22 31.21
CA THR A 4 20.11 19.46 30.74
C THR A 4 19.15 20.64 30.92
N LEU A 5 19.68 21.86 30.94
CA LEU A 5 18.87 23.08 31.04
C LEU A 5 17.84 23.17 29.90
N LEU A 6 18.21 22.71 28.70
CA LEU A 6 17.34 22.63 27.54
C LEU A 6 16.16 21.65 27.78
N GLU A 7 16.44 20.43 28.25
CA GLU A 7 15.41 19.42 28.52
C GLU A 7 14.44 19.86 29.62
N LYS A 8 14.95 20.52 30.68
CA LYS A 8 14.09 21.08 31.73
C LYS A 8 13.15 22.15 31.18
N ASN A 9 13.61 23.00 30.27
CA ASN A 9 12.77 24.01 29.63
C ASN A 9 11.70 23.40 28.71
N ILE A 10 12.05 22.36 27.96
CA ILE A 10 11.09 21.64 27.09
C ILE A 10 10.03 20.90 27.92
N LEU A 11 10.41 20.29 29.04
CA LEU A 11 9.47 19.65 29.94
C LEU A 11 8.52 20.67 30.58
N LYS A 12 9.03 21.82 31.03
CA LYS A 12 8.23 22.93 31.54
C LYS A 12 7.23 23.46 30.50
N SER A 13 7.64 23.62 29.24
CA SER A 13 6.74 24.07 28.17
C SER A 13 5.64 23.06 27.83
N LYS A 14 5.81 21.79 28.20
CA LYS A 14 4.84 20.70 27.99
C LYS A 14 3.90 20.49 29.20
N GLY A 15 3.94 21.38 30.18
CA GLY A 15 3.04 21.36 31.33
C GLY A 15 3.63 20.73 32.61
N LEU A 16 4.94 20.44 32.66
CA LEU A 16 5.56 20.01 33.92
C LEU A 16 5.87 21.19 34.83
N THR A 17 5.24 21.20 36.00
CA THR A 17 5.63 22.08 37.10
C THR A 17 6.91 21.58 37.76
N GLU A 18 7.62 22.46 38.46
CA GLU A 18 8.86 22.10 39.18
C GLU A 18 8.64 21.01 40.25
N ALA A 19 7.43 20.95 40.81
CA ALA A 19 7.03 19.90 41.74
C ALA A 19 6.95 18.52 41.06
N LEU A 20 6.48 18.44 39.81
CA LEU A 20 6.40 17.21 39.03
C LEU A 20 7.78 16.76 38.52
N LEU A 21 8.65 17.72 38.18
CA LEU A 21 10.05 17.44 37.84
C LEU A 21 10.79 16.75 39.00
N LYS A 22 10.60 17.23 40.24
CA LYS A 22 11.18 16.58 41.44
C LYS A 22 10.62 15.16 41.66
N LYS A 23 9.36 14.90 41.30
CA LYS A 23 8.76 13.55 41.37
C LYS A 23 9.34 12.62 40.31
N LEU A 24 9.59 13.10 39.08
CA LEU A 24 10.27 12.33 38.03
C LEU A 24 11.70 11.96 38.41
N GLU A 25 12.45 12.89 39.00
CA GLU A 25 13.80 12.63 39.48
C GLU A 25 13.81 11.58 40.61
N ARG A 26 12.79 11.58 41.48
CA ARG A 26 12.59 10.54 42.52
C ARG A 26 12.18 9.19 41.92
N ALA A 27 11.41 9.19 40.84
CA ALA A 27 11.04 7.98 40.10
C ALA A 27 12.20 7.41 39.26
N GLY A 28 13.38 8.06 39.27
CA GLY A 28 14.58 7.58 38.59
C GLY A 28 14.70 8.03 37.13
N VAL A 29 13.77 8.83 36.62
CA VAL A 29 13.84 9.40 35.26
C VAL A 29 14.72 10.64 35.32
N LYS A 30 15.98 10.52 34.88
CA LYS A 30 17.00 11.57 34.99
C LYS A 30 17.51 12.05 33.64
N SER A 31 17.16 11.36 32.56
CA SER A 31 17.58 11.65 31.19
C SER A 31 16.48 11.33 30.18
N ARG A 32 16.63 11.81 28.95
CA ARG A 32 15.72 11.49 27.83
C ARG A 32 15.63 9.99 27.55
N ASP A 33 16.72 9.24 27.75
CA ASP A 33 16.74 7.80 27.49
C ASP A 33 15.92 7.00 28.49
N ASP A 34 15.76 7.49 29.73
CA ASP A 34 14.97 6.80 30.76
C ASP A 34 13.46 6.75 30.39
N PHE A 35 12.99 7.67 29.54
CA PHE A 35 11.62 7.60 28.99
C PHE A 35 11.42 6.42 28.05
N LYS A 36 12.47 5.84 27.47
CA LYS A 36 12.35 4.58 26.70
C LYS A 36 11.97 3.42 27.61
N THR A 37 12.44 3.42 28.86
CA THR A 37 12.09 2.39 29.86
C THR A 37 10.66 2.54 30.36
N VAL A 38 10.11 3.77 30.38
CA VAL A 38 8.70 4.02 30.72
C VAL A 38 7.76 3.51 29.62
N GLY A 39 8.20 3.55 28.36
CA GLY A 39 7.55 2.88 27.22
C GLY A 39 6.31 3.61 26.69
N ASP A 40 5.39 4.05 27.55
CA ASP A 40 4.12 4.67 27.14
C ASP A 40 3.65 5.82 28.07
N ALA A 41 2.70 6.62 27.57
CA ALA A 41 2.18 7.80 28.28
C ALA A 41 1.31 7.45 29.50
N ALA A 42 0.65 6.29 29.50
CA ALA A 42 -0.16 5.85 30.64
C ALA A 42 0.73 5.43 31.81
N SER A 43 1.81 4.71 31.54
CA SER A 43 2.86 4.35 32.51
C SER A 43 3.51 5.60 33.10
N LEU A 44 3.77 6.63 32.29
CA LEU A 44 4.27 7.93 32.78
C LEU A 44 3.26 8.64 33.71
N ALA A 45 1.98 8.62 33.36
CA ALA A 45 0.92 9.21 34.19
C ALA A 45 0.71 8.47 35.52
N GLN A 46 0.93 7.15 35.55
CA GLN A 46 0.89 6.34 36.78
C GLN A 46 2.10 6.60 37.68
N LEU A 47 3.30 6.77 37.10
CA LEU A 47 4.52 7.08 37.84
C LEU A 47 4.50 8.48 38.48
N VAL A 48 3.75 9.42 37.89
CA VAL A 48 3.64 10.79 38.40
C VAL A 48 2.16 11.16 38.64
N PRO A 49 1.63 10.88 39.85
CA PRO A 49 0.27 11.26 40.21
C PRO A 49 0.08 12.77 40.10
N GLY A 50 -0.90 13.19 39.28
CA GLY A 50 -1.21 14.58 38.96
C GLY A 50 -0.71 15.06 37.59
N LEU A 51 -0.06 14.19 36.81
CA LEU A 51 0.27 14.48 35.41
C LEU A 51 -0.97 14.22 34.53
N GLY A 52 -1.44 15.24 33.82
CA GLY A 52 -2.55 15.10 32.87
C GLY A 52 -2.16 14.18 31.70
N ALA A 53 -3.12 13.40 31.20
CA ALA A 53 -2.90 12.45 30.10
C ALA A 53 -2.33 13.12 28.83
N GLU A 54 -2.76 14.35 28.55
CA GLU A 54 -2.28 15.15 27.42
C GLU A 54 -0.81 15.60 27.58
N SER A 55 -0.43 16.03 28.78
CA SER A 55 0.96 16.36 29.09
C SER A 55 1.85 15.11 29.03
N ALA A 56 1.39 13.98 29.57
CA ALA A 56 2.11 12.71 29.51
C ALA A 56 2.37 12.26 28.06
N ALA A 57 1.35 12.34 27.19
CA ALA A 57 1.49 12.04 25.77
C ALA A 57 2.47 12.99 25.07
N SER A 58 2.38 14.30 25.37
CA SER A 58 3.25 15.32 24.78
C SER A 58 4.72 15.17 25.17
N ILE A 59 5.00 14.68 26.38
CA ILE A 59 6.35 14.40 26.89
C ILE A 59 6.89 13.14 26.26
N MET A 60 6.11 12.05 26.24
CA MET A 60 6.52 10.80 25.63
C MET A 60 6.80 10.98 24.13
N ALA A 61 5.96 11.74 23.42
CA ALA A 61 6.17 12.04 22.01
C ALA A 61 7.48 12.80 21.74
N TRP A 62 7.87 13.70 22.63
CA TRP A 62 9.16 14.37 22.55
C TRP A 62 10.32 13.45 22.91
N ALA A 63 10.17 12.68 23.99
CA ALA A 63 11.24 11.86 24.53
C ALA A 63 11.59 10.70 23.60
N THR A 64 10.60 9.97 23.09
CA THR A 64 10.79 8.82 22.19
C THR A 64 10.85 9.21 20.72
N GLY A 65 10.47 10.44 20.36
CA GLY A 65 10.36 10.88 18.96
C GLY A 65 9.22 10.22 18.20
N LEU A 66 8.45 9.33 18.85
CA LEU A 66 7.26 8.73 18.31
C LEU A 66 6.11 9.66 18.64
N SER A 67 5.67 10.44 17.66
CA SER A 67 4.36 11.09 17.77
C SER A 67 3.34 10.01 18.11
N SER A 68 2.80 10.06 19.32
CA SER A 68 1.64 9.27 19.70
C SER A 68 0.46 9.79 18.90
N GLY A 69 0.38 9.35 17.63
CA GLY A 69 -0.87 9.38 16.90
C GLY A 69 -1.92 8.63 17.73
N PRO A 70 -3.19 9.03 17.65
CA PRO A 70 -4.24 8.48 18.48
C PRO A 70 -4.23 6.95 18.35
N VAL A 71 -4.01 6.26 19.47
CA VAL A 71 -4.19 4.82 19.62
C VAL A 71 -5.71 4.57 19.59
N GLY A 72 -6.27 4.57 18.38
CA GLY A 72 -7.71 4.57 18.16
C GLY A 72 -8.17 5.19 16.83
N GLY A 73 -7.33 5.22 15.80
CA GLY A 73 -7.83 5.45 14.45
C GLY A 73 -8.74 4.30 14.01
N PRO A 74 -9.77 4.53 13.17
CA PRO A 74 -10.60 3.45 12.66
C PRO A 74 -9.68 2.41 12.01
N VAL A 75 -9.72 1.18 12.51
CA VAL A 75 -9.08 0.06 11.85
C VAL A 75 -9.79 -0.09 10.52
N VAL A 76 -9.20 0.48 9.46
CA VAL A 76 -9.69 0.30 8.10
C VAL A 76 -9.33 -1.13 7.72
N VAL A 77 -10.22 -2.05 8.04
CA VAL A 77 -10.16 -3.43 7.56
C VAL A 77 -10.47 -3.35 6.07
N GLU A 78 -9.41 -3.25 5.25
CA GLU A 78 -9.55 -3.38 3.81
C GLU A 78 -9.96 -4.83 3.50
N SER A 79 -11.13 -4.97 2.89
CA SER A 79 -11.62 -6.28 2.46
C SER A 79 -10.80 -6.77 1.27
N ALA A 80 -10.49 -8.07 1.22
CA ALA A 80 -9.60 -8.64 0.19
C ALA A 80 -10.15 -8.52 -1.24
N ASP A 81 -11.44 -8.22 -1.38
CA ASP A 81 -12.17 -7.96 -2.62
C ASP A 81 -12.20 -6.47 -3.02
N ALA A 82 -11.49 -5.59 -2.32
CA ALA A 82 -11.44 -4.18 -2.66
C ALA A 82 -10.76 -3.95 -4.03
N VAL A 83 -11.53 -3.41 -4.98
CA VAL A 83 -11.01 -3.03 -6.30
C VAL A 83 -10.59 -1.56 -6.28
N TYR A 84 -9.43 -1.28 -6.87
CA TYR A 84 -8.88 0.08 -6.98
C TYR A 84 -8.71 0.45 -8.44
N CYS A 85 -9.07 1.69 -8.78
CA CYS A 85 -8.89 2.19 -10.14
C CYS A 85 -7.41 2.25 -10.49
N VAL A 86 -7.01 1.68 -11.64
CA VAL A 86 -5.62 1.71 -12.08
C VAL A 86 -5.11 3.12 -12.38
N HIS A 87 -6.01 4.04 -12.73
CA HIS A 87 -5.67 5.41 -13.13
C HIS A 87 -5.56 6.39 -11.96
N CYS A 88 -6.55 6.44 -11.07
CA CYS A 88 -6.59 7.41 -9.96
C CYS A 88 -6.43 6.78 -8.58
N LYS A 89 -6.33 5.45 -8.49
CA LYS A 89 -6.24 4.68 -7.24
C LYS A 89 -7.42 4.83 -6.29
N THR A 90 -8.49 5.51 -6.72
CA THR A 90 -9.74 5.56 -5.95
C THR A 90 -10.32 4.15 -5.82
N ARG A 91 -10.70 3.79 -4.59
CA ARG A 91 -11.41 2.56 -4.28
C ARG A 91 -12.77 2.55 -4.97
N GLN A 92 -13.11 1.44 -5.61
CA GLN A 92 -14.40 1.27 -6.24
C GLN A 92 -15.46 0.84 -5.22
N PRO A 93 -16.75 1.19 -5.44
CA PRO A 93 -17.86 0.69 -4.65
C PRO A 93 -17.91 -0.84 -4.54
N LYS A 94 -18.60 -1.38 -3.53
CA LYS A 94 -18.68 -2.84 -3.30
C LYS A 94 -19.47 -3.58 -4.39
N ASP A 95 -20.37 -2.88 -5.06
CA ASP A 95 -21.17 -3.35 -6.18
C ASP A 95 -20.44 -3.24 -7.53
N TYR A 96 -19.17 -2.83 -7.54
CA TYR A 96 -18.35 -2.76 -8.74
C TYR A 96 -18.30 -4.10 -9.49
N THR A 97 -18.60 -4.05 -10.77
CA THR A 97 -18.45 -5.18 -11.71
C THR A 97 -17.35 -4.87 -12.72
N SER A 98 -16.61 -5.91 -13.13
CA SER A 98 -15.56 -5.77 -14.14
C SER A 98 -16.12 -5.19 -15.44
N GLY A 99 -15.68 -3.98 -15.78
CA GLY A 99 -16.18 -3.23 -16.93
C GLY A 99 -16.72 -1.85 -16.55
N ASP A 100 -17.07 -1.67 -15.28
CA ASP A 100 -17.59 -0.39 -14.81
C ASP A 100 -16.52 0.70 -14.86
N LEU A 101 -17.00 1.93 -15.08
CA LEU A 101 -16.18 3.13 -15.04
C LEU A 101 -15.93 3.54 -13.60
N CYS A 102 -14.74 4.09 -13.37
CA CYS A 102 -14.37 4.62 -12.07
C CYS A 102 -15.26 5.80 -11.70
N VAL A 103 -15.89 5.73 -10.51
CA VAL A 103 -16.76 6.79 -9.97
C VAL A 103 -16.07 8.14 -9.78
N SER A 104 -14.73 8.16 -9.73
CA SER A 104 -13.97 9.39 -9.49
C SER A 104 -13.36 9.99 -10.75
N CYS A 105 -12.81 9.16 -11.66
CA CYS A 105 -12.13 9.67 -12.85
C CYS A 105 -12.85 9.36 -14.17
N GLY A 106 -13.96 8.61 -14.14
CA GLY A 106 -14.75 8.24 -15.33
C GLY A 106 -14.05 7.29 -16.31
N LYS A 107 -12.82 6.84 -16.01
CA LYS A 107 -12.07 5.87 -16.83
C LYS A 107 -12.36 4.46 -16.34
N GLN A 108 -12.19 3.45 -17.19
CA GLN A 108 -12.36 2.06 -16.81
C GLN A 108 -11.44 1.73 -15.61
N ALA A 109 -12.03 1.23 -14.51
CA ALA A 109 -11.29 1.07 -13.26
C ALA A 109 -10.23 -0.05 -13.35
N GLU A 110 -10.54 -1.13 -14.07
CA GLU A 110 -9.63 -2.24 -14.35
C GLU A 110 -9.48 -2.46 -15.87
N PRO A 111 -8.29 -2.84 -16.36
CA PRO A 111 -8.13 -3.24 -17.75
C PRO A 111 -8.87 -4.56 -17.99
N ILE A 112 -9.85 -4.56 -18.89
CA ILE A 112 -10.43 -5.79 -19.43
C ILE A 112 -9.58 -6.25 -20.61
N LEU A 113 -9.05 -7.47 -20.50
CA LEU A 113 -8.25 -8.10 -21.55
C LEU A 113 -9.02 -9.26 -22.17
N SER A 114 -8.82 -9.47 -23.46
CA SER A 114 -9.37 -10.63 -24.19
C SER A 114 -8.36 -11.78 -24.14
N CYS A 115 -8.83 -12.98 -23.81
CA CYS A 115 -7.97 -14.14 -23.73
C CYS A 115 -7.65 -14.69 -25.13
N TYR A 116 -6.38 -14.74 -25.52
CA TYR A 116 -5.97 -15.30 -26.81
C TYR A 116 -6.27 -16.81 -26.96
N TRP A 117 -6.46 -17.53 -25.84
CA TRP A 117 -6.69 -18.98 -25.84
C TRP A 117 -8.16 -19.34 -26.02
N CYS A 118 -9.06 -18.73 -25.24
CA CYS A 118 -10.49 -19.07 -25.24
C CYS A 118 -11.43 -17.91 -25.63
N SER A 119 -10.88 -16.77 -26.04
CA SER A 119 -11.61 -15.57 -26.48
C SER A 119 -12.56 -14.94 -25.44
N ARG A 120 -12.51 -15.38 -24.18
CA ARG A 120 -13.27 -14.74 -23.08
C ARG A 120 -12.52 -13.52 -22.57
N SER A 121 -13.27 -12.49 -22.22
CA SER A 121 -12.73 -11.26 -21.65
C SER A 121 -12.86 -11.25 -20.14
N GLY A 122 -11.91 -10.61 -19.45
CA GLY A 122 -11.97 -10.44 -18.00
C GLY A 122 -10.83 -9.59 -17.45
N PRO A 123 -10.90 -9.23 -16.16
CA PRO A 123 -9.84 -8.50 -15.49
C PRO A 123 -8.71 -9.42 -15.03
N GLY A 124 -7.60 -8.82 -14.61
CA GLY A 124 -6.48 -9.49 -13.96
C GLY A 124 -5.40 -9.97 -14.93
N ARG A 125 -4.48 -10.81 -14.42
CA ARG A 125 -3.32 -11.31 -15.17
C ARG A 125 -3.57 -12.63 -15.88
N PHE A 126 -4.56 -13.41 -15.45
CA PHE A 126 -4.86 -14.74 -16.00
C PHE A 126 -6.36 -14.87 -16.29
N CYS A 127 -6.68 -15.57 -17.37
CA CYS A 127 -8.06 -15.89 -17.72
C CYS A 127 -8.65 -16.85 -16.70
N ARG A 128 -9.74 -16.45 -16.04
CA ARG A 128 -10.43 -17.28 -15.04
C ARG A 128 -11.08 -18.55 -15.62
N SER A 129 -11.28 -18.63 -16.94
CA SER A 129 -11.92 -19.78 -17.58
C SER A 129 -10.94 -20.84 -18.08
N CYS A 130 -9.74 -20.46 -18.54
CA CYS A 130 -8.78 -21.42 -19.10
C CYS A 130 -7.37 -21.33 -18.50
N GLY A 131 -7.12 -20.37 -17.61
CA GLY A 131 -5.84 -20.18 -16.93
C GLY A 131 -4.72 -19.58 -17.79
N ALA A 132 -4.97 -19.20 -19.05
CA ALA A 132 -3.96 -18.54 -19.87
C ALA A 132 -3.60 -17.15 -19.30
N GLU A 133 -2.32 -16.80 -19.24
CA GLU A 133 -1.88 -15.43 -18.93
C GLU A 133 -2.41 -14.47 -20.00
N PHE A 134 -3.01 -13.34 -19.60
CA PHE A 134 -3.41 -12.33 -20.56
C PHE A 134 -2.18 -11.68 -21.20
N VAL A 135 -2.29 -11.41 -22.50
CA VAL A 135 -1.28 -10.65 -23.26
C VAL A 135 -1.77 -9.22 -23.45
N ALA A 136 -0.86 -8.30 -23.79
CA ALA A 136 -1.25 -6.94 -24.14
C ALA A 136 -2.22 -6.95 -25.32
N THR A 137 -3.21 -6.04 -25.33
CA THR A 137 -4.20 -5.96 -26.41
C THR A 137 -3.54 -5.80 -27.79
N ALA A 138 -2.43 -5.06 -27.85
CA ALA A 138 -1.63 -4.88 -29.07
C ALA A 138 -0.91 -6.16 -29.55
N GLU A 139 -0.84 -7.21 -28.74
CA GLU A 139 -0.19 -8.49 -29.06
C GLU A 139 -1.19 -9.64 -29.17
N LEU A 140 -2.49 -9.36 -29.00
CA LEU A 140 -3.54 -10.39 -28.97
C LEU A 140 -3.55 -11.26 -30.23
N ASP A 141 -3.52 -10.63 -31.40
CA ASP A 141 -3.50 -11.34 -32.68
C ASP A 141 -2.22 -12.16 -32.88
N LEU A 142 -1.07 -11.68 -32.37
CA LEU A 142 0.18 -12.44 -32.38
C LEU A 142 0.05 -13.70 -31.54
N ALA A 143 -0.51 -13.59 -30.34
CA ALA A 143 -0.73 -14.73 -29.45
C ALA A 143 -1.71 -15.75 -30.04
N VAL A 144 -2.79 -15.29 -30.69
CA VAL A 144 -3.74 -16.15 -31.41
C VAL A 144 -3.05 -16.86 -32.58
N HIS A 145 -2.16 -16.18 -33.30
CA HIS A 145 -1.39 -16.78 -34.38
C HIS A 145 -0.44 -17.87 -33.85
N LEU A 146 0.33 -17.59 -32.79
CA LEU A 146 1.22 -18.57 -32.17
C LEU A 146 0.46 -19.80 -31.63
N LYS A 147 -0.74 -19.62 -31.10
CA LYS A 147 -1.64 -20.73 -30.74
C LYS A 147 -1.97 -21.60 -31.97
N ARG A 148 -2.27 -20.99 -33.12
CA ARG A 148 -2.56 -21.73 -34.36
C ARG A 148 -1.33 -22.45 -34.92
N GLU A 149 -0.13 -21.92 -34.68
CA GLU A 149 1.14 -22.61 -34.98
C GLU A 149 1.41 -23.79 -34.02
N GLY A 150 0.56 -24.02 -33.01
CA GLY A 150 0.64 -25.17 -32.12
C GLY A 150 1.46 -24.93 -30.85
N LEU A 151 1.84 -23.68 -30.54
CA LEU A 151 2.55 -23.41 -29.30
C LEU A 151 1.68 -23.66 -28.07
N PRO A 152 2.25 -24.22 -26.99
CA PRO A 152 1.51 -24.47 -25.76
C PRO A 152 1.18 -23.16 -25.04
N LYS A 153 0.06 -23.18 -24.32
CA LYS A 153 -0.53 -22.04 -23.60
C LYS A 153 0.49 -21.28 -22.73
N ASP A 154 1.36 -21.97 -22.03
CA ASP A 154 2.26 -21.32 -21.06
C ASP A 154 3.55 -20.76 -21.70
N GLU A 155 3.82 -21.11 -22.97
CA GLU A 155 5.00 -20.62 -23.70
C GLU A 155 4.70 -19.39 -24.56
N ILE A 156 3.45 -19.21 -25.00
CA ILE A 156 3.09 -18.07 -25.87
C ILE A 156 3.44 -16.72 -25.23
N PRO A 157 3.07 -16.43 -23.97
CA PRO A 157 3.46 -15.18 -23.32
C PRO A 157 4.98 -15.02 -23.18
N LYS A 158 5.70 -16.12 -22.91
CA LYS A 158 7.16 -16.11 -22.77
C LYS A 158 7.84 -15.78 -24.09
N LYS A 159 7.38 -16.39 -25.18
CA LYS A 159 7.89 -16.14 -26.53
C LYS A 159 7.64 -14.70 -26.95
N LEU A 160 6.43 -14.17 -26.73
CA LEU A 160 6.11 -12.78 -27.06
C LEU A 160 6.96 -11.78 -26.26
N LYS A 161 7.28 -12.07 -25.00
CA LYS A 161 8.19 -11.24 -24.18
C LYS A 161 9.65 -11.31 -24.66
N ALA A 162 10.08 -12.47 -25.18
CA ALA A 162 11.44 -12.68 -25.67
C ALA A 162 11.68 -12.11 -27.08
N MET A 163 10.63 -11.99 -27.91
CA MET A 163 10.73 -11.47 -29.26
C MET A 163 11.03 -9.97 -29.31
N SER A 164 11.96 -9.59 -30.17
CA SER A 164 12.26 -8.20 -30.54
C SER A 164 11.13 -7.55 -31.35
N ALA A 165 11.14 -6.23 -31.45
CA ALA A 165 10.16 -5.49 -32.25
C ALA A 165 10.17 -5.91 -33.73
N ALA A 166 11.35 -6.11 -34.31
CA ALA A 166 11.49 -6.54 -35.71
C ALA A 166 10.88 -7.94 -35.95
N GLU A 167 11.03 -8.86 -35.00
CA GLU A 167 10.42 -10.20 -35.09
C GLU A 167 8.90 -10.14 -34.97
N LYS A 168 8.38 -9.28 -34.08
CA LYS A 168 6.93 -9.04 -33.96
C LYS A 168 6.36 -8.43 -35.24
N ASP A 169 7.05 -7.49 -35.85
CA ASP A 169 6.65 -6.88 -37.13
C ASP A 169 6.64 -7.90 -38.28
N ALA A 170 7.62 -8.80 -38.32
CA ALA A 170 7.62 -9.90 -39.28
C ALA A 170 6.43 -10.85 -39.07
N LEU A 171 6.08 -11.15 -37.80
CA LEU A 171 4.90 -11.97 -37.47
C LEU A 171 3.60 -11.26 -37.90
N TRP A 172 3.50 -9.95 -37.66
CA TRP A 172 2.39 -9.12 -38.13
C TRP A 172 2.26 -9.15 -39.65
N GLY A 173 3.39 -9.11 -40.38
CA GLY A 173 3.41 -9.26 -41.84
C GLY A 173 2.79 -10.58 -42.29
N ARG A 174 3.05 -11.69 -41.60
CA ARG A 174 2.42 -13.00 -41.87
C ARG A 174 0.92 -12.99 -41.60
N ILE A 175 0.49 -12.43 -40.47
CA ILE A 175 -0.93 -12.34 -40.11
C ILE A 175 -1.71 -11.52 -41.15
N ARG A 176 -1.19 -10.36 -41.56
CA ARG A 176 -1.82 -9.51 -42.57
C ARG A 176 -1.98 -10.24 -43.91
N LYS A 177 -0.95 -10.98 -44.34
CA LYS A 177 -1.03 -11.82 -45.55
C LYS A 177 -2.06 -12.94 -45.45
N SER A 178 -2.27 -13.51 -44.26
CA SER A 178 -3.26 -14.58 -44.06
C SER A 178 -4.72 -14.10 -44.00
N ARG A 179 -4.94 -12.79 -43.88
CA ARG A 179 -6.27 -12.16 -43.76
C ARG A 179 -6.73 -11.45 -45.04
N GLY A 180 -5.82 -11.17 -45.97
CA GLY A 180 -6.13 -10.64 -47.30
C GLY A 180 -6.37 -11.77 -48.28
#